data_AF-A0A330H1T0-F1
#
_entry.id   AF-A0A330H1T0-F1
#
_cell.length_a   1.000
_cell.length_b   1.000
_cell.length_c   1.000
_cell.angle_alpha   90.00
_cell.angle_beta   90.00
_cell.angle_gamma   90.00
#
_symmetry.space_group_name_H-M   'P 1'
#
loop_
_entity.id
_entity.type
_entity.pdbx_description
1 polymer ?
#
loop_
_entity_poly.entity_id
_entity_poly.type
_entity_poly.pdbx_seq_one_letter_code
_entity_poly.pdbx_strand_id
1 'polypeptide(L)'
;MSSKTSLLSASLAVAIFAIAAGLLLTTPAARAAAVDCATAKTQADLATCTTANAASADAGLNAVYKALAARLAPADLKRLRDAQRAWIPFRDKECAFRTQPYADGSIYSSLVGVCKAELTKARLAQLQHQLQCPEGDLSCVPQSGGSAANAGAAPAKAQPAKAAPATAKAAPATAKAALAKPAAAQAGQNDTRPCVQSAGKAKSDQYVSQCVQVSPATNPPCNGQNACSMMIDEIKRGCAMIGNDNPPAFCSAYKG
;
A
#
# COMPACT_ATOMS: atom_id res chain seq x y z
N MET A 1 -43.07 -30.27 -58.57
CA MET A 1 -44.52 -30.02 -58.40
C MET A 1 -44.94 -30.52 -57.03
N SER A 2 -45.44 -29.59 -56.21
CA SER A 2 -46.26 -29.74 -55.00
C SER A 2 -46.09 -30.96 -54.09
N SER A 3 -45.65 -30.70 -52.86
CA SER A 3 -46.33 -31.26 -51.70
C SER A 3 -46.60 -30.17 -50.69
N LYS A 4 -47.89 -30.01 -50.39
CA LYS A 4 -48.47 -29.00 -49.51
C LYS A 4 -48.49 -29.52 -48.06
N THR A 5 -48.34 -28.57 -47.17
CA THR A 5 -48.57 -28.53 -45.72
C THR A 5 -49.83 -29.25 -45.23
N SER A 6 -49.74 -29.86 -44.04
CA SER A 6 -50.86 -29.86 -43.08
C SER A 6 -50.35 -29.90 -41.64
N LEU A 7 -51.00 -29.08 -40.81
CA LEU A 7 -50.76 -28.77 -39.40
C LEU A 7 -51.54 -29.73 -38.48
N LEU A 8 -51.39 -29.52 -37.15
CA LEU A 8 -52.04 -30.14 -35.98
C LEU A 8 -51.10 -31.21 -35.33
N SER A 9 -50.79 -31.21 -34.03
CA SER A 9 -51.64 -30.89 -32.87
C SER A 9 -50.80 -30.43 -31.67
N ALA A 10 -51.44 -29.67 -30.79
CA ALA A 10 -50.88 -29.08 -29.58
C ALA A 10 -50.61 -30.09 -28.45
N SER A 11 -49.74 -29.66 -27.54
CA SER A 11 -49.75 -29.98 -26.11
C SER A 11 -49.42 -31.42 -25.68
N LEU A 12 -48.14 -31.68 -25.42
CA LEU A 12 -47.76 -32.43 -24.21
C LEU A 12 -46.35 -32.03 -23.75
N ALA A 13 -46.26 -31.68 -22.46
CA ALA A 13 -45.04 -31.53 -21.66
C ALA A 13 -44.11 -30.36 -22.03
N VAL A 14 -44.57 -29.11 -21.90
CA VAL A 14 -44.20 -28.26 -20.76
C VAL A 14 -43.76 -29.10 -19.54
N ALA A 15 -42.46 -29.41 -19.39
CA ALA A 15 -41.80 -29.69 -18.09
C ALA A 15 -40.31 -30.11 -18.17
N ILE A 16 -39.48 -29.67 -19.13
CA ILE A 16 -38.02 -29.97 -19.06
C ILE A 16 -37.13 -28.80 -19.54
N PHE A 17 -37.51 -27.55 -19.25
CA PHE A 17 -36.67 -26.39 -19.61
C PHE A 17 -36.70 -25.30 -18.52
N ALA A 18 -36.55 -25.67 -17.25
CA ALA A 18 -36.53 -24.70 -16.14
C ALA A 18 -35.66 -25.13 -14.95
N ILE A 19 -34.43 -25.63 -15.18
CA ILE A 19 -33.40 -25.71 -14.12
C ILE A 19 -32.05 -25.27 -14.70
N ALA A 20 -31.95 -24.01 -15.11
CA ALA A 20 -30.69 -23.41 -15.56
C ALA A 20 -30.63 -21.93 -15.15
N ALA A 21 -30.82 -21.64 -13.87
CA ALA A 21 -30.57 -20.31 -13.34
C ALA A 21 -30.29 -20.38 -11.83
N GLY A 22 -29.07 -20.02 -11.43
CA GLY A 22 -28.83 -19.51 -10.09
C GLY A 22 -27.96 -20.34 -9.14
N LEU A 23 -26.91 -21.03 -9.61
CA LEU A 23 -25.77 -21.30 -8.73
C LEU A 23 -24.72 -20.20 -8.95
N LEU A 24 -24.94 -19.06 -8.28
CA LEU A 24 -23.94 -18.01 -8.17
C LEU A 24 -22.79 -18.59 -7.32
N LEU A 25 -21.70 -19.04 -7.95
CA LEU A 25 -20.47 -19.40 -7.25
C LEU A 25 -19.91 -18.13 -6.59
N THR A 26 -20.31 -17.86 -5.35
CA THR A 26 -19.59 -16.96 -4.47
C THR A 26 -18.26 -17.64 -4.16
N THR A 27 -17.25 -17.41 -4.99
CA THR A 27 -15.89 -17.83 -4.68
C THR A 27 -15.41 -16.95 -3.52
N PRO A 28 -15.14 -17.51 -2.33
CA PRO A 28 -14.53 -16.73 -1.27
C PRO A 28 -13.12 -16.38 -1.74
N ALA A 29 -12.83 -15.09 -1.86
CA ALA A 29 -11.45 -14.62 -1.97
C ALA A 29 -10.77 -14.97 -0.65
N ALA A 30 -10.07 -16.10 -0.60
CA ALA A 30 -9.24 -16.47 0.52
C ALA A 30 -8.22 -15.35 0.73
N ARG A 31 -8.42 -14.55 1.79
CA ARG A 31 -7.43 -13.57 2.23
C ARG A 31 -6.30 -14.38 2.86
N ALA A 32 -5.14 -14.38 2.22
CA ALA A 32 -3.94 -15.00 2.77
C ALA A 32 -3.57 -14.24 4.06
N ALA A 33 -3.87 -14.83 5.21
CA ALA A 33 -3.50 -14.28 6.50
C ALA A 33 -2.02 -14.60 6.79
N ALA A 34 -1.34 -13.71 7.51
CA ALA A 34 -0.03 -14.03 8.05
C ALA A 34 -0.20 -15.00 9.22
N VAL A 35 0.59 -16.08 9.22
CA VAL A 35 0.71 -17.04 10.32
C VAL A 35 1.53 -16.39 11.42
N ASP A 36 1.07 -16.48 12.66
CA ASP A 36 1.87 -16.07 13.82
C ASP A 36 2.96 -17.11 14.09
N CYS A 37 4.22 -16.71 13.92
CA CYS A 37 5.37 -17.58 14.17
C CYS A 37 5.91 -17.50 15.61
N ALA A 38 5.29 -16.69 16.48
CA ALA A 38 5.72 -16.52 17.86
C ALA A 38 5.63 -17.81 18.69
N THR A 39 4.79 -18.77 18.27
CA THR A 39 4.60 -20.05 18.96
C THR A 39 5.55 -21.15 18.48
N ALA A 40 6.44 -20.87 17.52
CA ALA A 40 7.41 -21.85 17.04
C ALA A 40 8.37 -22.25 18.17
N LYS A 41 8.47 -23.57 18.43
CA LYS A 41 9.27 -24.10 19.55
C LYS A 41 10.68 -24.51 19.14
N THR A 42 10.87 -24.81 17.86
CA THR A 42 12.16 -25.21 17.31
C THR A 42 12.56 -24.31 16.14
N GLN A 43 13.86 -24.29 15.82
CA GLN A 43 14.36 -23.58 14.63
C GLN A 43 13.75 -24.12 13.33
N ALA A 44 13.44 -25.42 13.28
CA ALA A 44 12.76 -26.04 12.13
C ALA A 44 11.31 -25.56 12.00
N ASP A 45 10.59 -25.44 13.12
CA ASP A 45 9.22 -24.89 13.13
C ASP A 45 9.23 -23.42 12.71
N LEU A 46 10.21 -22.64 13.18
CA LEU A 46 10.35 -21.23 12.82
C LEU A 46 10.66 -21.07 11.33
N ALA A 47 11.58 -21.86 10.78
CA ALA A 47 11.91 -21.85 9.36
C ALA A 47 10.69 -22.23 8.50
N THR A 48 9.93 -23.24 8.93
CA THR A 48 8.69 -23.65 8.26
C THR A 48 7.64 -22.53 8.29
N CYS A 49 7.42 -21.93 9.45
CA CYS A 49 6.45 -20.85 9.62
C CYS A 49 6.80 -19.60 8.81
N THR A 50 8.06 -19.16 8.86
CA THR A 50 8.52 -17.97 8.11
C THR A 50 8.47 -18.20 6.59
N THR A 51 8.72 -19.43 6.13
CA THR A 51 8.53 -19.82 4.73
C THR A 51 7.04 -19.77 4.33
N ALA A 52 6.14 -20.28 5.18
CA ALA A 52 4.70 -20.19 4.94
C ALA A 52 4.21 -18.72 4.89
N ASN A 53 4.76 -17.85 5.74
CA ASN A 53 4.49 -16.42 5.71
C ASN A 53 4.97 -15.74 4.43
N ALA A 54 6.15 -16.10 3.93
CA ALA A 54 6.64 -15.62 2.64
C ALA A 54 5.72 -16.06 1.49
N ALA A 55 5.27 -17.33 1.50
CA ALA A 55 4.33 -17.86 0.50
C ALA A 55 2.95 -17.16 0.56
N SER A 56 2.44 -16.91 1.77
CA SER A 56 1.19 -16.16 1.99
C SER A 56 1.29 -14.72 1.43
N ALA A 57 2.41 -14.03 1.68
CA ALA A 57 2.67 -12.71 1.11
C ALA A 57 2.75 -12.76 -0.44
N ASP A 58 3.39 -13.77 -1.00
CA ASP A 58 3.51 -13.95 -2.46
C ASP A 58 2.15 -14.22 -3.11
N ALA A 59 1.30 -15.03 -2.47
CA ALA A 59 -0.08 -15.24 -2.90
C ALA A 59 -0.87 -13.92 -2.93
N GLY A 60 -0.72 -13.09 -1.89
CA GLY A 60 -1.29 -11.74 -1.85
C GLY A 60 -0.80 -10.85 -2.99
N LEU A 61 0.53 -10.83 -3.23
CA LEU A 61 1.15 -10.07 -4.32
C LEU A 61 0.58 -10.49 -5.69
N ASN A 62 0.50 -11.80 -5.93
CA ASN A 62 -0.02 -12.36 -7.18
C ASN A 62 -1.50 -12.00 -7.40
N ALA A 63 -2.31 -11.96 -6.35
CA ALA A 63 -3.70 -11.54 -6.44
C ALA A 63 -3.82 -10.07 -6.88
N VAL A 64 -3.05 -9.16 -6.26
CA VAL A 64 -3.03 -7.73 -6.63
C VAL A 64 -2.46 -7.52 -8.02
N TYR A 65 -1.40 -8.25 -8.39
CA TYR A 65 -0.82 -8.22 -9.73
C TYR A 65 -1.85 -8.58 -10.80
N LYS A 66 -2.63 -9.66 -10.59
CA LYS A 66 -3.69 -10.07 -11.52
C LYS A 66 -4.79 -9.02 -11.63
N ALA A 67 -5.20 -8.44 -10.50
CA ALA A 67 -6.22 -7.39 -10.47
C ALA A 67 -5.77 -6.12 -11.22
N LEU A 68 -4.52 -5.70 -11.03
CA LEU A 68 -3.94 -4.56 -11.75
C LEU A 68 -3.77 -4.86 -13.24
N ALA A 69 -3.23 -6.04 -13.57
CA ALA A 69 -3.02 -6.48 -14.95
C ALA A 69 -4.31 -6.43 -15.79
N ALA A 70 -5.45 -6.76 -15.19
CA ALA A 70 -6.75 -6.72 -15.86
C ALA A 70 -7.26 -5.30 -16.19
N ARG A 71 -6.66 -4.25 -15.61
CA ARG A 71 -7.07 -2.85 -15.78
C ARG A 71 -6.06 -2.01 -16.58
N LEU A 72 -5.00 -2.63 -17.08
CA LEU A 72 -3.96 -1.94 -17.83
C LEU A 72 -4.14 -2.15 -19.34
N ALA A 73 -3.80 -1.13 -20.12
CA ALA A 73 -3.64 -1.29 -21.55
C ALA A 73 -2.49 -2.28 -21.86
N PRO A 74 -2.47 -2.94 -23.03
CA PRO A 74 -1.46 -3.96 -23.36
C PRO A 74 0.00 -3.50 -23.20
N ALA A 75 0.28 -2.24 -23.55
CA ALA A 75 1.62 -1.65 -23.39
C ALA A 75 2.02 -1.54 -21.91
N ASP A 76 1.12 -1.08 -21.05
CA ASP A 76 1.38 -0.93 -19.61
C ASP A 76 1.40 -2.26 -18.88
N LEU A 77 0.58 -3.24 -19.31
CA LEU A 77 0.67 -4.62 -18.83
C LEU A 77 2.06 -5.21 -19.13
N LYS A 78 2.60 -4.97 -20.33
CA LYS A 78 3.96 -5.39 -20.66
C LYS A 78 4.98 -4.76 -19.72
N ARG A 79 4.89 -3.44 -19.48
CA ARG A 79 5.79 -2.72 -18.55
C ARG A 79 5.68 -3.25 -17.11
N LEU A 80 4.47 -3.52 -16.63
CA LEU A 80 4.25 -4.12 -15.31
C LEU A 80 4.90 -5.50 -15.21
N ARG A 81 4.77 -6.35 -16.23
CA ARG A 81 5.38 -7.68 -16.28
C ARG A 81 6.90 -7.61 -16.25
N ASP A 82 7.49 -6.73 -17.06
CA ASP A 82 8.94 -6.53 -17.12
C ASP A 82 9.46 -6.04 -15.74
N ALA A 83 8.75 -5.10 -15.10
CA ALA A 83 9.08 -4.64 -13.76
C ALA A 83 9.00 -5.76 -12.69
N GLN A 84 7.99 -6.64 -12.74
CA GLN A 84 7.95 -7.77 -11.80
C GLN A 84 9.05 -8.80 -12.03
N ARG A 85 9.35 -9.11 -13.29
CA ARG A 85 10.43 -10.04 -13.63
C ARG A 85 11.79 -9.52 -13.17
N ALA A 86 12.01 -8.21 -13.17
CA ALA A 86 13.21 -7.59 -12.61
C ALA A 86 13.19 -7.53 -11.08
N TRP A 87 12.02 -7.36 -10.46
CA TRP A 87 11.88 -7.28 -9.01
C TRP A 87 12.16 -8.61 -8.29
N ILE A 88 11.76 -9.75 -8.87
CA ILE A 88 12.01 -11.08 -8.29
C ILE A 88 13.51 -11.34 -7.99
N PRO A 89 14.44 -11.20 -8.97
CA PRO A 89 15.87 -11.40 -8.69
C PRO A 89 16.45 -10.31 -7.79
N PHE A 90 15.89 -9.09 -7.77
CA PHE A 90 16.25 -8.09 -6.76
C PHE A 90 15.90 -8.60 -5.35
N ARG A 91 14.65 -9.05 -5.12
CA ARG A 91 14.21 -9.60 -3.83
C ARG A 91 15.12 -10.73 -3.38
N ASP A 92 15.41 -11.67 -4.27
CA ASP A 92 16.18 -12.86 -3.90
C ASP A 92 17.65 -12.50 -3.59
N LYS A 93 18.26 -11.58 -4.35
CA LYS A 93 19.62 -11.08 -4.07
C LYS A 93 19.69 -10.22 -2.82
N GLU A 94 18.70 -9.36 -2.60
CA GLU A 94 18.60 -8.54 -1.40
C GLU A 94 18.49 -9.41 -0.15
N CYS A 95 17.65 -10.46 -0.19
CA CYS A 95 17.56 -11.38 0.92
C CYS A 95 18.83 -12.18 1.13
N ALA A 96 19.50 -12.65 0.08
CA ALA A 96 20.81 -13.28 0.22
C ALA A 96 21.84 -12.33 0.86
N PHE A 97 21.88 -11.06 0.43
CA PHE A 97 22.76 -10.04 1.00
C PHE A 97 22.49 -9.80 2.50
N ARG A 98 21.23 -9.56 2.87
CA ARG A 98 20.81 -9.26 4.26
C ARG A 98 21.12 -10.41 5.22
N THR A 99 21.08 -11.65 4.75
CA THR A 99 21.22 -12.84 5.60
C THR A 99 22.58 -13.52 5.50
N GLN A 100 23.45 -13.05 4.60
CA GLN A 100 24.79 -13.62 4.37
C GLN A 100 25.63 -13.80 5.65
N PRO A 101 25.65 -12.85 6.61
CA PRO A 101 26.43 -13.02 7.85
C PRO A 101 26.03 -14.24 8.69
N TYR A 102 24.86 -14.83 8.41
CA TYR A 102 24.29 -15.93 9.16
C TYR A 102 24.23 -17.24 8.36
N ALA A 103 24.85 -17.30 7.18
CA ALA A 103 24.71 -18.40 6.21
C ALA A 103 24.95 -19.80 6.81
N ASP A 104 25.90 -19.92 7.74
CA ASP A 104 26.27 -21.20 8.36
C ASP A 104 25.39 -21.56 9.58
N GLY A 105 24.49 -20.67 9.99
CA GLY A 105 23.62 -20.84 11.15
C GLY A 105 22.25 -21.41 10.81
N SER A 106 21.68 -22.20 11.73
CA SER A 106 20.30 -22.73 11.60
C SER A 106 19.22 -21.65 11.54
N ILE A 107 19.54 -20.41 11.91
CA ILE A 107 18.64 -19.25 11.80
C ILE A 107 18.53 -18.70 10.36
N TYR A 108 19.51 -18.99 9.48
CA TYR A 108 19.59 -18.45 8.12
C TYR A 108 18.28 -18.57 7.34
N SER A 109 17.71 -19.78 7.29
CA SER A 109 16.47 -20.07 6.56
C SER A 109 15.31 -19.19 7.06
N SER A 110 15.21 -19.00 8.37
CA SER A 110 14.17 -18.15 8.97
C SER A 110 14.35 -16.69 8.57
N LEU A 111 15.59 -16.18 8.57
CA LEU A 111 15.88 -14.80 8.17
C LEU A 111 15.58 -14.57 6.68
N VAL A 112 15.86 -15.55 5.82
CA VAL A 112 15.52 -15.49 4.39
C VAL A 112 14.00 -15.43 4.22
N GLY A 113 13.26 -16.28 4.94
CA GLY A 113 11.79 -16.28 4.93
C GLY A 113 11.20 -14.93 5.37
N VAL A 114 11.69 -14.37 6.47
CA VAL A 114 11.28 -13.04 6.97
C VAL A 114 11.57 -11.96 5.93
N CYS A 115 12.79 -11.90 5.39
CA CYS A 115 13.16 -10.91 4.38
C CYS A 115 12.24 -10.99 3.15
N LYS A 116 12.00 -12.21 2.63
CA LYS A 116 11.12 -12.40 1.47
C LYS A 116 9.71 -11.92 1.76
N ALA A 117 9.17 -12.21 2.94
CA ALA A 117 7.85 -11.74 3.35
C ALA A 117 7.78 -10.20 3.42
N GLU A 118 8.78 -9.54 4.00
CA GLU A 118 8.86 -8.08 4.11
C GLU A 118 8.88 -7.39 2.75
N LEU A 119 9.82 -7.78 1.88
CA LEU A 119 9.96 -7.18 0.55
C LEU A 119 8.72 -7.43 -0.31
N THR A 120 8.11 -8.61 -0.18
CA THR A 120 6.87 -8.95 -0.90
C THR A 120 5.69 -8.12 -0.42
N LYS A 121 5.55 -7.87 0.89
CA LYS A 121 4.53 -6.97 1.44
C LYS A 121 4.73 -5.52 0.97
N ALA A 122 5.98 -5.05 0.91
CA ALA A 122 6.29 -3.72 0.37
C ALA A 122 5.91 -3.62 -1.11
N ARG A 123 6.24 -4.64 -1.92
CA ARG A 123 5.85 -4.68 -3.34
C ARG A 123 4.34 -4.76 -3.52
N LEU A 124 3.64 -5.52 -2.68
CA LEU A 124 2.19 -5.58 -2.66
C LEU A 124 1.59 -4.19 -2.41
N ALA A 125 2.10 -3.42 -1.43
CA ALA A 125 1.64 -2.05 -1.18
C ALA A 125 1.87 -1.13 -2.39
N GLN A 126 3.02 -1.25 -3.08
CA GLN A 126 3.28 -0.51 -4.32
C GLN A 126 2.26 -0.85 -5.42
N LEU A 127 1.92 -2.12 -5.60
CA LEU A 127 0.91 -2.52 -6.61
C LEU A 127 -0.51 -2.15 -6.21
N GLN A 128 -0.82 -2.15 -4.92
CA GLN A 128 -2.10 -1.67 -4.41
C GLN A 128 -2.27 -0.18 -4.69
N HIS A 129 -1.21 0.62 -4.52
CA HIS A 129 -1.21 2.03 -4.89
C HIS A 129 -1.50 2.22 -6.38
N GLN A 130 -0.81 1.44 -7.25
CA GLN A 130 -1.09 1.46 -8.70
C GLN A 130 -2.53 1.06 -9.02
N LEU A 131 -3.09 0.09 -8.29
CA LEU A 131 -4.48 -0.35 -8.46
C LEU A 131 -5.51 0.71 -8.03
N GLN A 132 -5.14 1.58 -7.09
CA GLN A 132 -6.01 2.60 -6.48
C GLN A 132 -5.67 4.01 -6.98
N CYS A 133 -5.10 4.13 -8.18
CA CYS A 133 -4.63 5.37 -8.77
C CYS A 133 -5.77 6.42 -8.92
N PRO A 134 -5.80 7.48 -8.10
CA PRO A 134 -6.81 8.52 -8.24
C PRO A 134 -6.51 9.40 -9.45
N GLU A 135 -7.54 10.05 -10.00
CA GLU A 135 -7.36 11.00 -11.10
C GLU A 135 -6.40 12.12 -10.68
N GLY A 136 -5.40 12.41 -11.53
CA GLY A 136 -4.41 13.45 -11.29
C GLY A 136 -3.19 13.03 -10.43
N ASP A 137 -3.13 11.79 -9.95
CA ASP A 137 -1.91 11.27 -9.31
C ASP A 137 -0.90 10.79 -10.37
N LEU A 138 0.23 11.49 -10.43
CA LEU A 138 1.31 11.24 -11.39
C LEU A 138 2.31 10.19 -10.91
N SER A 139 2.12 9.63 -9.71
CA SER A 139 2.93 8.53 -9.19
C SER A 139 2.41 7.14 -9.61
N CYS A 140 1.31 7.08 -10.36
CA CYS A 140 0.71 5.84 -10.84
C CYS A 140 0.28 5.89 -12.31
N VAL A 141 0.07 4.70 -12.90
CA VAL A 141 -0.29 4.55 -14.32
C VAL A 141 -1.81 4.61 -14.48
N PRO A 142 -2.35 5.46 -15.39
CA PRO A 142 -3.77 5.49 -15.70
C PRO A 142 -4.31 4.13 -16.16
N GLN A 143 -5.46 3.73 -15.64
CA GLN A 143 -6.10 2.44 -15.96
C GLN A 143 -7.08 2.62 -17.13
N SER A 144 -7.17 1.65 -18.04
CA SER A 144 -7.91 1.73 -19.31
C SER A 144 -9.45 1.78 -19.18
N GLY A 145 -9.99 1.87 -17.97
CA GLY A 145 -11.42 1.97 -17.67
C GLY A 145 -11.76 3.08 -16.68
N GLY A 146 -11.16 4.26 -16.84
CA GLY A 146 -11.28 5.38 -15.91
C GLY A 146 -12.73 5.75 -15.50
N SER A 147 -12.93 5.75 -14.18
CA SER A 147 -14.01 6.34 -13.37
C SER A 147 -15.35 5.58 -13.21
N ALA A 148 -15.69 5.34 -11.92
CA ALA A 148 -17.04 5.16 -11.36
C ALA A 148 -17.79 3.80 -11.42
N ALA A 149 -17.13 2.64 -11.29
CA ALA A 149 -17.82 1.39 -10.96
C ALA A 149 -17.20 0.67 -9.75
N ASN A 150 -17.29 1.32 -8.58
CA ASN A 150 -17.38 0.74 -7.22
C ASN A 150 -16.84 1.72 -6.16
N ALA A 151 -17.51 2.87 -6.03
CA ALA A 151 -17.62 3.53 -4.72
C ALA A 151 -18.81 2.89 -4.00
N GLY A 152 -18.65 1.66 -3.51
CA GLY A 152 -19.79 0.94 -2.92
C GLY A 152 -19.55 -0.53 -2.64
N ALA A 153 -18.57 -0.85 -1.79
CA ALA A 153 -18.58 -2.03 -0.91
C ALA A 153 -17.30 -2.01 -0.07
N ALA A 154 -17.34 -1.31 1.06
CA ALA A 154 -16.49 -1.70 2.18
C ALA A 154 -16.95 -3.09 2.65
N PRO A 155 -16.01 -3.97 3.03
CA PRO A 155 -16.14 -4.51 4.37
C PRO A 155 -14.84 -4.46 5.17
N ALA A 156 -15.05 -4.19 6.46
CA ALA A 156 -14.30 -4.62 7.63
C ALA A 156 -12.77 -4.39 7.65
N LYS A 157 -12.40 -3.45 8.54
CA LYS A 157 -11.11 -3.20 9.19
C LYS A 157 -10.05 -4.31 9.03
N ALA A 158 -8.90 -3.93 8.50
CA ALA A 158 -7.61 -4.54 8.81
C ALA A 158 -6.59 -3.42 9.07
N GLN A 159 -5.92 -3.49 10.24
CA GLN A 159 -4.83 -2.60 10.65
C GLN A 159 -3.61 -2.73 9.71
N PRO A 160 -2.81 -1.67 9.53
CA PRO A 160 -1.74 -1.65 8.52
C PRO A 160 -0.37 -2.06 9.09
N ALA A 161 0.31 -2.96 8.38
CA ALA A 161 1.77 -3.04 8.37
C ALA A 161 2.27 -2.12 7.24
N LYS A 162 3.07 -1.10 7.58
CA LYS A 162 3.57 -0.06 6.67
C LYS A 162 4.92 -0.45 6.07
N ALA A 163 5.02 -0.32 4.74
CA ALA A 163 6.22 0.14 4.05
C ALA A 163 5.79 0.91 2.79
N ALA A 164 6.23 2.16 2.70
CA ALA A 164 6.11 3.06 1.54
C ALA A 164 6.98 2.54 0.37
N PRO A 165 6.94 3.10 -0.88
CA PRO A 165 7.50 4.44 -1.14
C PRO A 165 7.04 5.21 -2.41
N ALA A 166 7.44 6.49 -2.46
CA ALA A 166 8.00 7.25 -3.61
C ALA A 166 7.11 7.56 -4.87
N THR A 167 6.62 8.81 -5.06
CA THR A 167 7.19 9.95 -5.88
C THR A 167 7.02 9.78 -7.41
N ALA A 168 6.71 10.75 -8.30
CA ALA A 168 6.75 12.23 -8.32
C ALA A 168 5.96 12.85 -9.52
N LYS A 169 5.35 14.03 -9.29
CA LYS A 169 5.43 15.34 -10.02
C LYS A 169 5.35 15.45 -11.57
N ALA A 170 4.44 16.31 -12.07
CA ALA A 170 4.65 17.57 -12.83
C ALA A 170 3.37 18.17 -13.45
N ALA A 171 3.18 19.48 -13.31
CA ALA A 171 2.11 20.31 -13.90
C ALA A 171 2.56 21.02 -15.19
N PRO A 172 1.63 21.66 -15.92
CA PRO A 172 1.86 23.07 -16.22
C PRO A 172 0.63 24.00 -16.07
N ALA A 173 0.96 25.21 -15.60
CA ALA A 173 0.47 26.54 -15.95
C ALA A 173 -1.02 26.91 -16.01
N THR A 174 -1.37 27.82 -15.09
CA THR A 174 -2.19 29.05 -15.25
C THR A 174 -3.68 28.94 -15.57
N ALA A 175 -4.53 29.21 -14.57
CA ALA A 175 -5.48 30.33 -14.59
C ALA A 175 -6.13 30.51 -13.20
N LYS A 176 -6.19 31.77 -12.76
CA LYS A 176 -6.77 32.25 -11.50
C LYS A 176 -8.29 32.04 -11.46
N ALA A 177 -8.81 31.60 -10.32
CA ALA A 177 -10.05 32.15 -9.74
C ALA A 177 -10.07 31.84 -8.25
N ALA A 178 -10.15 32.90 -7.45
CA ALA A 178 -10.22 32.87 -6.00
C ALA A 178 -11.51 32.20 -5.52
N LEU A 179 -11.47 31.58 -4.33
CA LEU A 179 -12.39 31.87 -3.22
C LEU A 179 -11.97 31.08 -1.95
N ALA A 180 -12.02 31.78 -0.82
CA ALA A 180 -11.77 31.37 0.56
C ALA A 180 -10.34 30.96 0.95
N LYS A 181 -9.65 31.86 1.67
CA LYS A 181 -8.48 31.56 2.47
C LYS A 181 -8.85 30.49 3.51
N PRO A 182 -8.28 29.27 3.51
CA PRO A 182 -8.25 28.49 4.73
C PRO A 182 -7.30 29.25 5.64
N ALA A 183 -7.83 29.77 6.74
CA ALA A 183 -6.98 30.10 7.89
C ALA A 183 -6.07 28.89 8.12
N ALA A 184 -4.78 29.15 8.32
CA ALA A 184 -3.85 28.12 8.74
C ALA A 184 -4.52 27.39 9.90
N ALA A 185 -4.91 26.14 9.68
CA ALA A 185 -5.31 25.25 10.76
C ALA A 185 -4.02 25.03 11.54
N GLN A 186 -3.77 25.95 12.48
CA GLN A 186 -2.84 25.71 13.56
C GLN A 186 -3.38 24.46 14.21
N ALA A 187 -2.66 23.35 14.06
CA ALA A 187 -2.86 22.20 14.92
C ALA A 187 -2.79 22.76 16.34
N GLY A 188 -3.95 22.84 17.01
CA GLY A 188 -4.01 23.35 18.36
C GLY A 188 -3.05 22.54 19.21
N GLN A 189 -2.46 23.16 20.23
CA GLN A 189 -1.50 22.49 21.13
C GLN A 189 -2.06 21.17 21.70
N ASN A 190 -3.39 21.01 21.72
CA ASN A 190 -4.12 19.85 22.23
C ASN A 190 -4.72 18.93 21.15
N ASP A 191 -4.40 19.09 19.85
CA ASP A 191 -4.90 18.16 18.82
C ASP A 191 -4.11 16.86 18.85
N THR A 192 -4.77 15.78 19.31
CA THR A 192 -4.19 14.44 19.43
C THR A 192 -4.27 13.61 18.15
N ARG A 193 -4.91 14.13 17.09
CA ARG A 193 -5.00 13.41 15.81
C ARG A 193 -3.64 13.35 15.12
N PRO A 194 -3.40 12.32 14.28
CA PRO A 194 -2.24 12.25 13.40
C PRO A 194 -2.01 13.55 12.65
N CYS A 195 -0.77 14.03 12.61
CA CYS A 195 -0.44 15.30 11.98
C CYS A 195 -0.80 15.34 10.49
N VAL A 196 -0.72 14.19 9.81
CA VAL A 196 -1.20 14.04 8.42
C VAL A 196 -2.70 14.32 8.26
N GLN A 197 -3.50 14.10 9.29
CA GLN A 197 -4.95 14.31 9.29
C GLN A 197 -5.33 15.72 9.77
N SER A 198 -4.62 16.26 10.76
CA SER A 198 -4.94 17.57 11.34
C SER A 198 -4.38 18.75 10.54
N ALA A 199 -3.16 18.64 10.03
CA ALA A 199 -2.48 19.70 9.29
C ALA A 199 -2.35 19.42 7.77
N GLY A 200 -2.75 18.23 7.33
CA GLY A 200 -2.57 17.75 5.97
C GLY A 200 -1.17 17.22 5.68
N LYS A 201 -1.06 16.38 4.64
CA LYS A 201 0.16 15.64 4.32
C LYS A 201 1.39 16.53 4.11
N ALA A 202 1.27 17.59 3.33
CA ALA A 202 2.40 18.47 3.01
C ALA A 202 2.99 19.13 4.26
N LYS A 203 2.14 19.57 5.20
CA LYS A 203 2.58 20.20 6.45
C LYS A 203 3.16 19.18 7.42
N SER A 204 2.55 18.00 7.50
CA SER A 204 3.07 16.88 8.29
C SER A 204 4.46 16.43 7.83
N ASP A 205 4.65 16.28 6.51
CA ASP A 205 5.95 15.92 5.93
C ASP A 205 7.01 17.00 6.21
N GLN A 206 6.64 18.28 6.19
CA GLN A 206 7.51 19.38 6.60
C GLN A 206 7.97 19.22 8.05
N TYR A 207 7.05 18.96 9.00
CA TYR A 207 7.40 18.79 10.40
C TYR A 207 8.24 17.54 10.66
N VAL A 208 7.94 16.42 9.99
CA VAL A 208 8.77 15.21 10.08
C VAL A 208 10.21 15.50 9.66
N SER A 209 10.40 16.19 8.52
CA SER A 209 11.73 16.55 8.02
C SER A 209 12.49 17.48 8.97
N GLN A 210 11.82 18.48 9.53
CA GLN A 210 12.42 19.40 10.51
C GLN A 210 12.80 18.67 11.81
N CYS A 211 11.91 17.81 12.31
CA CYS A 211 12.10 17.06 13.55
C CYS A 211 13.31 16.12 13.49
N VAL A 212 13.47 15.36 12.40
CA VAL A 212 14.61 14.44 12.25
C VAL A 212 15.95 15.17 12.19
N GLN A 213 15.99 16.40 11.68
CA GLN A 213 17.23 17.18 11.57
C GLN A 213 17.77 17.70 12.91
N VAL A 214 16.89 17.89 13.90
CA VAL A 214 17.27 18.53 15.16
C VAL A 214 17.11 17.62 16.37
N SER A 215 16.50 16.43 16.22
CA SER A 215 16.37 15.48 17.31
C SER A 215 17.64 14.64 17.47
N PRO A 216 18.30 14.67 18.64
CA PRO A 216 19.44 13.80 18.92
C PRO A 216 19.03 12.40 19.39
N ALA A 217 17.73 12.13 19.54
CA ALA A 217 17.25 10.86 20.07
C ALA A 217 17.42 9.73 19.04
N THR A 218 17.76 8.53 19.52
CA THR A 218 17.82 7.32 18.70
C THR A 218 16.44 6.87 18.23
N ASN A 219 15.37 7.27 18.94
CA ASN A 219 13.97 6.96 18.62
C ASN A 219 13.07 8.20 18.81
N PRO A 220 13.16 9.20 17.92
CA PRO A 220 12.43 10.44 18.10
C PRO A 220 10.95 10.31 17.67
N PRO A 221 10.03 11.17 18.15
CA PRO A 221 8.62 11.15 17.78
C PRO A 221 8.34 11.68 16.36
N CYS A 222 9.34 11.75 15.48
CA CYS A 222 9.28 12.35 14.15
C CYS A 222 8.54 11.48 13.14
N ASN A 223 7.23 11.30 13.34
CA ASN A 223 6.37 10.50 12.49
C ASN A 223 5.06 11.25 12.27
N GLY A 224 4.66 11.44 11.01
CA GLY A 224 3.43 12.15 10.67
C GLY A 224 2.14 11.48 11.18
N GLN A 225 2.22 10.26 11.69
CA GLN A 225 1.13 9.60 12.42
C GLN A 225 0.97 10.06 13.87
N ASN A 226 2.00 10.69 14.45
CA ASN A 226 1.92 11.32 15.75
C ASN A 226 1.23 12.70 15.62
N ALA A 227 0.74 13.21 16.75
CA ALA A 227 0.23 14.57 16.84
C ALA A 227 1.28 15.60 16.38
N CYS A 228 0.85 16.67 15.71
CA CYS A 228 1.77 17.73 15.28
C CYS A 228 2.48 18.37 16.48
N SER A 229 1.79 18.51 17.62
CA SER A 229 2.35 19.09 18.84
C SER A 229 3.60 18.34 19.32
N MET A 230 3.57 17.00 19.34
CA MET A 230 4.73 16.18 19.71
C MET A 230 5.96 16.44 18.83
N MET A 231 5.76 16.57 17.52
CA MET A 231 6.86 16.88 16.60
C MET A 231 7.34 18.33 16.75
N ILE A 232 6.42 19.27 16.90
CA ILE A 232 6.74 20.70 17.09
C ILE A 232 7.54 20.92 18.38
N ASP A 233 7.19 20.23 19.47
CA ASP A 233 7.90 20.34 20.73
C ASP A 233 9.30 19.72 20.66
N GLU A 234 9.45 18.61 19.93
CA GLU A 234 10.78 18.04 19.67
C GLU A 234 11.63 18.96 18.79
N ILE A 235 11.05 19.60 17.77
CA ILE A 235 11.74 20.58 16.95
C ILE A 235 12.24 21.75 17.81
N LYS A 236 11.39 22.28 18.70
CA LYS A 236 11.76 23.36 19.62
C LYS A 236 12.92 22.94 20.54
N ARG A 237 12.82 21.77 21.16
CA ARG A 237 13.88 21.24 22.04
C ARG A 237 15.20 21.03 21.29
N GLY A 238 15.15 20.41 20.12
CA GLY A 238 16.33 20.18 19.28
C GLY A 238 16.99 21.48 18.82
N CYS A 239 16.19 22.43 18.32
CA CYS A 239 16.69 23.76 17.93
C CYS A 239 17.29 24.52 19.12
N ALA A 240 16.72 24.39 20.33
CA ALA A 240 17.27 24.99 21.54
C ALA A 240 18.63 24.37 21.94
N MET A 241 18.80 23.06 21.76
CA MET A 241 20.08 22.39 22.04
C MET A 241 21.18 22.75 21.05
N ILE A 242 20.84 22.97 19.78
CA ILE A 242 21.82 23.45 18.78
C ILE A 242 22.21 24.91 19.06
N GLY A 243 21.30 25.70 19.64
CA GLY A 243 21.59 27.08 20.03
C GLY A 243 21.96 27.96 18.82
N ASN A 244 23.13 28.59 18.89
CA ASN A 244 23.68 29.42 17.82
C ASN A 244 24.77 28.71 17.00
N ASP A 245 25.04 27.43 17.30
CA ASP A 245 26.06 26.63 16.65
C ASP A 245 25.54 26.07 15.33
N ASN A 246 25.43 26.96 14.33
CA ASN A 246 24.96 26.66 12.98
C ASN A 246 23.58 25.96 12.92
N PRO A 247 22.52 26.55 13.49
CA PRO A 247 21.19 25.95 13.47
C PRO A 247 20.59 25.94 12.05
N PRO A 248 19.81 24.92 11.68
CA PRO A 248 18.99 24.95 10.48
C PRO A 248 18.15 26.23 10.42
N ALA A 249 18.02 26.82 9.23
CA ALA A 249 17.34 28.12 9.06
C ALA A 249 15.92 28.16 9.64
N PHE A 250 15.21 27.03 9.61
CA PHE A 250 13.85 26.92 10.16
C PHE A 250 13.79 27.07 11.68
N CYS A 251 14.89 26.83 12.41
CA CYS A 251 14.90 26.97 13.87
C CYS A 251 14.57 28.39 14.32
N SER A 252 14.81 29.41 13.49
CA SER A 252 14.40 30.79 13.75
C SER A 252 12.88 30.96 13.98
N ALA A 253 12.05 30.13 13.33
CA ALA A 253 10.59 30.15 13.49
C ALA A 253 10.10 29.46 14.78
N TYR A 254 11.00 28.78 15.50
CA TYR A 254 10.70 28.05 16.74
C TYR A 254 11.43 28.62 17.96
N LYS A 255 12.20 29.70 17.78
CA LYS A 255 12.73 30.50 18.89
C LYS A 255 11.56 31.26 19.51
N GLY A 256 11.17 30.85 20.71
CA GLY A 256 10.24 31.57 21.59
C GLY A 256 10.99 32.50 22.50
#